data_AF-A0A2T3HM65-F1
#
_entry.id   AF-A0A2T3HM65-F1
#
_cell.length_a   1.000
_cell.length_b   1.000
_cell.length_c   1.000
_cell.angle_alpha   90.00
_cell.angle_beta   90.00
_cell.angle_gamma   90.00
#
_symmetry.space_group_name_H-M   'P 1'
#
loop_
_entity.id
_entity.type
_entity.pdbx_description
1 polymer ?
#
loop_
_entity_poly.entity_id
_entity_poly.type
_entity_poly.pdbx_seq_one_letter_code
_entity_poly.pdbx_strand_id
1 'polypeptide(L)'
;MAAPLPFAASAAGKKTFKMLLIVALSILGLSFFIPRAAVFDINLADTYYVLSKRTLYYAAGLFLVLCYLVYQLNSRSLLSKWLVFLHLFLTLVPIIYLLGRIGGFNSESPFITPPAEMKIFEKLIAAFVLGQLLLIGNLIFGLIKLTKAQKHSEAV
;
A
#
# COMPACT_ATOMS: atom_id res chain seq x y z
N MET A 1 -13.68 30.45 13.00
CA MET A 1 -13.78 29.60 11.78
C MET A 1 -13.79 28.15 12.22
N ALA A 2 -14.73 27.33 11.75
CA ALA A 2 -14.77 25.91 12.11
C ALA A 2 -13.53 25.18 11.56
N ALA A 3 -12.91 24.30 12.37
CA ALA A 3 -11.76 23.52 11.92
C ALA A 3 -12.16 22.65 10.71
N PRO A 4 -11.30 22.54 9.66
CA PRO A 4 -11.60 21.71 8.51
C PRO A 4 -11.80 20.25 8.95
N LEU A 5 -12.84 19.62 8.41
CA LEU A 5 -13.18 18.24 8.75
C LEU A 5 -12.02 17.27 8.43
N PRO A 6 -11.76 16.26 9.27
CA PRO A 6 -10.76 15.23 9.01
C PRO A 6 -11.00 14.57 7.66
N PHE A 7 -9.95 14.15 6.96
CA PHE A 7 -10.12 13.51 5.65
C PHE A 7 -11.02 12.26 5.74
N ALA A 8 -10.86 11.45 6.79
CA ALA A 8 -11.69 10.28 7.09
C ALA A 8 -13.19 10.61 7.23
N ALA A 9 -13.53 11.83 7.63
CA ALA A 9 -14.92 12.26 7.80
C ALA A 9 -15.55 12.73 6.48
N SER A 10 -14.74 13.11 5.49
CA SER A 10 -15.22 13.53 4.17
C SER A 10 -15.80 12.35 3.37
N ALA A 11 -16.82 12.59 2.54
CA ALA A 11 -17.45 11.55 1.73
C ALA A 11 -16.43 10.79 0.83
N ALA A 12 -15.51 11.54 0.22
CA ALA A 12 -14.42 10.96 -0.57
C ALA A 12 -13.48 10.09 0.28
N GLY A 13 -13.05 10.57 1.45
CA GLY A 13 -12.19 9.80 2.36
C GLY A 13 -12.85 8.52 2.86
N LYS A 14 -14.13 8.58 3.25
CA LYS A 14 -14.91 7.38 3.65
C LYS A 14 -14.95 6.35 2.53
N LYS A 15 -15.23 6.76 1.29
CA LYS A 15 -15.28 5.86 0.13
C LYS A 15 -13.90 5.25 -0.14
N THR A 16 -12.85 6.07 -0.17
CA THR A 16 -11.47 5.61 -0.41
C THR A 16 -11.02 4.61 0.65
N PHE A 17 -11.24 4.90 1.93
CA PHE A 17 -10.85 4.01 3.03
C PHE A 17 -11.64 2.71 3.04
N LYS A 18 -12.94 2.77 2.72
CA LYS A 18 -13.75 1.56 2.55
C LYS A 18 -13.23 0.70 1.39
N MET A 19 -12.89 1.31 0.25
CA MET A 19 -12.32 0.57 -0.88
C MET A 19 -10.96 -0.05 -0.53
N LEU A 20 -10.06 0.71 0.11
CA LEU A 20 -8.78 0.19 0.57
C LEU A 20 -8.95 -1.00 1.52
N LEU A 21 -9.86 -0.90 2.49
CA LEU A 21 -10.15 -1.98 3.43
C LEU A 21 -10.72 -3.22 2.72
N ILE A 22 -11.67 -3.04 1.79
CA ILE A 22 -12.23 -4.14 1.00
C ILE A 22 -11.13 -4.84 0.21
N VAL A 23 -10.26 -4.09 -0.47
CA VAL A 23 -9.14 -4.66 -1.24
C VAL A 23 -8.16 -5.40 -0.32
N ALA A 24 -7.78 -4.79 0.81
CA ALA A 24 -6.87 -5.38 1.78
C ALA A 24 -7.41 -6.71 2.34
N LEU A 25 -8.67 -6.72 2.79
CA LEU A 25 -9.33 -7.91 3.31
C LEU A 25 -9.57 -8.97 2.24
N SER A 26 -9.84 -8.56 0.99
CA SER A 26 -9.98 -9.51 -0.12
C SER A 26 -8.66 -10.21 -0.41
N ILE A 27 -7.54 -9.47 -0.51
CA ILE A 27 -6.21 -10.05 -0.72
C ILE A 27 -5.82 -10.95 0.45
N LEU A 28 -6.06 -10.50 1.69
CA LEU A 28 -5.79 -11.30 2.88
C LEU A 28 -6.64 -12.57 2.94
N GLY A 29 -7.93 -12.47 2.61
CA GLY A 29 -8.85 -13.61 2.53
C GLY A 29 -8.43 -14.61 1.46
N LEU A 30 -8.03 -14.13 0.28
CA LEU A 30 -7.50 -14.97 -0.81
C LEU A 30 -6.26 -15.76 -0.40
N SER A 31 -5.42 -15.21 0.49
CA SER A 31 -4.21 -15.90 0.96
C SER A 31 -4.50 -17.27 1.60
N PHE A 32 -5.67 -17.46 2.22
CA PHE A 32 -6.06 -18.73 2.84
C PHE A 32 -6.36 -19.85 1.83
N PHE A 33 -6.70 -19.49 0.60
CA PHE A 33 -7.04 -20.43 -0.47
C PHE A 33 -5.82 -20.83 -1.33
N ILE A 34 -4.69 -20.15 -1.18
CA ILE A 34 -3.47 -20.45 -1.95
C ILE A 34 -2.76 -21.68 -1.35
N PRO A 35 -2.44 -22.74 -2.12
CA PRO A 35 -1.75 -23.93 -1.62
C PRO A 35 -0.42 -23.60 -0.93
N ARG A 36 -0.05 -24.35 0.12
CA ARG A 36 1.22 -24.12 0.85
C ARG A 36 2.44 -24.37 -0.03
N ALA A 37 2.35 -25.32 -0.96
CA ALA A 37 3.41 -25.67 -1.88
C ALA A 37 3.55 -24.70 -3.06
N ALA A 38 2.62 -23.75 -3.23
CA ALA A 38 2.67 -22.81 -4.35
C ALA A 38 3.77 -21.76 -4.13
N VAL A 39 4.74 -21.74 -5.03
CA VAL A 39 5.95 -20.89 -4.94
C VAL A 39 6.09 -19.94 -6.13
N PHE A 40 6.75 -18.82 -5.88
CA PHE A 40 7.09 -17.77 -6.83
C PHE A 40 8.60 -17.62 -6.87
N ASP A 41 9.18 -17.77 -8.05
CA ASP A 41 10.62 -17.78 -8.24
C ASP A 41 11.07 -16.48 -8.91
N ILE A 42 11.92 -15.74 -8.21
CA ILE A 42 12.55 -14.52 -8.73
C ILE A 42 14.01 -14.83 -9.02
N ASN A 43 14.40 -14.72 -10.28
CA ASN A 43 15.81 -14.76 -10.68
C ASN A 43 16.33 -13.33 -10.77
N LEU A 44 17.11 -12.89 -9.78
CA LEU A 44 17.67 -11.54 -9.73
C LEU A 44 19.20 -11.63 -9.68
N ALA A 45 19.89 -11.08 -10.68
CA ALA A 45 21.36 -10.96 -10.71
C ALA A 45 22.08 -12.26 -10.25
N ASP A 46 21.80 -13.38 -10.94
CA ASP A 46 22.34 -14.73 -10.70
C ASP A 46 21.94 -15.39 -9.35
N THR A 47 21.03 -14.79 -8.61
CA THR A 47 20.45 -15.37 -7.38
C THR A 47 19.00 -15.81 -7.59
N TYR A 48 18.68 -17.01 -7.10
CA TYR A 48 17.34 -17.57 -7.10
C TYR A 48 16.68 -17.34 -5.74
N TYR A 49 15.63 -16.53 -5.72
CA TYR A 49 14.77 -16.35 -4.54
C TYR A 49 13.46 -17.09 -4.75
N VAL A 50 13.16 -18.03 -3.84
CA VAL A 50 11.90 -18.78 -3.79
C VAL A 50 11.03 -18.18 -2.68
N LEU A 51 9.89 -17.62 -3.05
CA LEU A 51 8.93 -17.00 -2.13
C LEU A 51 7.62 -17.80 -2.15
N SER A 52 7.05 -18.09 -0.99
CA SER A 52 5.71 -18.67 -0.92
C SER A 52 4.67 -17.68 -1.43
N LYS A 53 3.86 -18.08 -2.43
CA LYS A 53 2.75 -17.25 -2.96
C LYS A 53 1.80 -16.85 -1.84
N ARG A 54 1.48 -17.81 -0.95
CA ARG A 54 0.63 -17.59 0.23
C ARG A 54 1.18 -16.48 1.12
N THR A 55 2.47 -16.54 1.48
CA THR A 55 3.11 -15.53 2.32
C THR A 55 3.07 -14.16 1.68
N LEU A 56 3.26 -14.08 0.35
CA LEU A 56 3.22 -12.80 -0.36
C LEU A 56 1.83 -12.16 -0.38
N TYR A 57 0.77 -12.95 -0.64
CA TYR A 57 -0.61 -12.46 -0.52
C TYR A 57 -0.96 -12.05 0.92
N TYR A 58 -0.56 -12.86 1.91
CA TYR A 58 -0.78 -12.56 3.32
C TYR A 58 -0.09 -11.24 3.71
N ALA A 59 1.20 -11.08 3.37
CA ALA A 59 1.97 -9.88 3.66
C ALA A 59 1.40 -8.65 2.95
N ALA A 60 1.01 -8.76 1.68
CA ALA A 60 0.40 -7.66 0.93
C ALA A 60 -0.95 -7.23 1.54
N GLY A 61 -1.81 -8.19 1.88
CA GLY A 61 -3.10 -7.92 2.54
C GLY A 61 -2.91 -7.23 3.89
N LEU A 62 -2.02 -7.77 4.74
CA LEU A 62 -1.71 -7.20 6.05
C LEU A 62 -1.12 -5.79 5.93
N PHE A 63 -0.19 -5.59 5.00
CA PHE A 63 0.40 -4.28 4.73
C PHE A 63 -0.66 -3.23 4.34
N LEU A 64 -1.62 -3.57 3.49
CA LEU A 64 -2.70 -2.66 3.12
C LEU A 64 -3.65 -2.36 4.30
N VAL A 65 -3.89 -3.34 5.18
CA VAL A 65 -4.61 -3.10 6.45
C VAL A 65 -3.84 -2.10 7.32
N LEU A 66 -2.52 -2.25 7.43
CA LEU A 66 -1.68 -1.29 8.16
C LEU A 66 -1.76 0.12 7.55
N CYS A 67 -1.68 0.25 6.22
CA CYS A 67 -1.88 1.54 5.55
C CYS A 67 -3.26 2.15 5.88
N TYR A 68 -4.32 1.34 5.86
CA TYR A 68 -5.66 1.77 6.24
C TYR A 68 -5.69 2.30 7.69
N LEU A 69 -5.12 1.55 8.64
CA LEU A 69 -5.08 1.95 10.05
C LEU A 69 -4.29 3.24 10.24
N VAL A 70 -3.12 3.36 9.60
CA VAL A 70 -2.29 4.58 9.64
C VAL A 70 -3.11 5.78 9.17
N TYR A 71 -3.83 5.65 8.06
CA TYR A 71 -4.66 6.74 7.54
C TYR A 71 -5.86 7.08 8.40
N GLN A 72 -6.49 6.07 9.00
CA GLN A 72 -7.64 6.26 9.87
C GLN A 72 -7.22 7.02 11.14
N LEU A 73 -6.13 6.58 11.79
CA LEU A 73 -5.61 7.18 13.01
C LEU A 73 -5.06 8.60 12.78
N ASN A 74 -4.43 8.84 11.63
CA ASN A 74 -3.79 10.12 11.32
C ASN A 74 -4.64 11.04 10.45
N SER A 75 -5.95 10.81 10.34
CA SER A 75 -6.82 11.52 9.39
C SER A 75 -6.90 13.05 9.56
N ARG A 76 -6.49 13.57 10.72
CA ARG A 76 -6.40 15.01 11.05
C ARG A 76 -5.02 15.60 10.79
N SER A 77 -3.97 14.78 10.77
CA SER A 77 -2.57 15.18 10.64
C SER A 77 -2.03 14.96 9.22
N LEU A 78 -2.89 14.75 8.23
CA LEU A 78 -2.48 14.63 6.82
C LEU A 78 -2.27 16.03 6.22
N LEU A 79 -1.12 16.23 5.55
CA LEU A 79 -0.82 17.49 4.86
C LEU A 79 -1.80 17.74 3.71
N SER A 80 -2.04 16.75 2.86
CA SER A 80 -2.89 16.86 1.67
C SER A 80 -3.63 15.57 1.35
N LYS A 81 -4.90 15.71 0.93
CA LYS A 81 -5.74 14.61 0.43
C LYS A 81 -5.21 14.05 -0.89
N TRP A 82 -4.63 14.91 -1.74
CA TRP A 82 -4.08 14.49 -3.04
C TRP A 82 -2.88 13.55 -2.86
N LEU A 83 -2.01 13.83 -1.88
CA LEU A 83 -0.88 12.96 -1.54
C LEU A 83 -1.32 11.58 -1.05
N VAL A 84 -2.49 11.47 -0.41
CA VAL A 84 -3.08 10.17 -0.06
C VAL A 84 -3.41 9.37 -1.32
N PHE A 85 -4.09 9.99 -2.29
CA PHE A 85 -4.43 9.31 -3.55
C PHE A 85 -3.17 8.91 -4.33
N LEU A 86 -2.16 9.77 -4.38
CA LEU A 86 -0.90 9.46 -5.05
C LEU A 86 -0.17 8.29 -4.38
N HIS A 87 -0.06 8.28 -3.05
CA HIS A 87 0.51 7.14 -2.31
C HIS A 87 -0.27 5.85 -2.59
N LEU A 88 -1.61 5.88 -2.49
CA LEU A 88 -2.42 4.70 -2.73
C LEU A 88 -2.26 4.17 -4.16
N PHE A 89 -2.17 5.05 -5.16
CA PHE A 89 -1.90 4.66 -6.53
C PHE A 89 -0.52 3.99 -6.68
N LEU A 90 0.53 4.64 -6.15
CA LEU A 90 1.91 4.13 -6.18
C LEU A 90 2.10 2.85 -5.35
N THR A 91 1.16 2.52 -4.48
CA THR A 91 1.20 1.32 -3.64
C THR A 91 0.36 0.18 -4.25
N LEU A 92 -0.88 0.47 -4.63
CA LEU A 92 -1.81 -0.53 -5.13
C LEU A 92 -1.41 -1.03 -6.52
N VAL A 93 -0.92 -0.16 -7.41
CA VAL A 93 -0.55 -0.58 -8.77
C VAL A 93 0.59 -1.62 -8.74
N PRO A 94 1.72 -1.40 -8.04
CA PRO A 94 2.75 -2.43 -7.91
C PRO A 94 2.26 -3.72 -7.25
N ILE A 95 1.48 -3.61 -6.16
CA ILE A 95 0.95 -4.80 -5.47
C ILE A 95 0.05 -5.61 -6.39
N ILE A 96 -0.95 -4.98 -7.02
CA ILE A 96 -1.89 -5.68 -7.90
C ILE A 96 -1.17 -6.27 -9.11
N TYR A 97 -0.23 -5.53 -9.70
CA TYR A 97 0.59 -6.04 -10.80
C TYR A 97 1.35 -7.29 -10.38
N LEU A 98 2.06 -7.23 -9.26
CA LEU A 98 2.84 -8.35 -8.74
C LEU A 98 1.95 -9.57 -8.48
N LEU A 99 0.87 -9.39 -7.71
CA LEU A 99 -0.08 -10.46 -7.39
C LEU A 99 -0.72 -11.07 -8.65
N GLY A 100 -0.99 -10.27 -9.68
CA GLY A 100 -1.52 -10.74 -10.97
C GLY A 100 -0.52 -11.52 -11.81
N ARG A 101 0.79 -11.25 -11.70
CA ARG A 101 1.84 -11.99 -12.44
C ARG A 101 2.19 -13.33 -11.81
N ILE A 102 2.01 -13.48 -10.50
CA ILE A 102 2.38 -14.69 -9.74
C ILE A 102 1.54 -15.94 -10.12
N GLY A 103 0.62 -15.82 -11.07
CA GLY A 103 -0.14 -16.93 -11.65
C GLY A 103 -1.39 -17.27 -10.84
N GLY A 104 -2.39 -17.81 -11.54
CA GLY A 104 -3.72 -18.09 -10.97
C GLY A 104 -3.66 -18.95 -9.70
N PHE A 105 -4.67 -18.78 -8.84
CA PHE A 105 -4.75 -19.33 -7.48
C PHE A 105 -4.43 -20.84 -7.32
N ASN A 106 -4.52 -21.61 -8.42
CA ASN A 106 -4.35 -23.07 -8.46
C ASN A 106 -3.09 -23.54 -9.19
N SER A 107 -2.21 -22.65 -9.66
CA SER A 107 -0.96 -23.04 -10.31
C SER A 107 0.10 -23.37 -9.26
N GLU A 108 0.44 -24.65 -9.15
CA GLU A 108 1.59 -25.14 -8.38
C GLU A 108 2.91 -24.92 -9.13
N SER A 109 2.84 -24.67 -10.44
CA SER A 109 4.02 -24.34 -11.24
C SER A 109 4.67 -23.04 -10.72
N PRO A 110 6.00 -23.04 -10.52
CA PRO A 110 6.71 -21.82 -10.22
C PRO A 110 6.57 -20.86 -11.39
N PHE A 111 6.17 -19.62 -11.11
CA PHE A 111 6.27 -18.56 -12.09
C PHE A 111 7.72 -18.08 -12.13
N ILE A 112 8.34 -18.17 -13.30
CA ILE A 112 9.70 -17.68 -13.56
C ILE A 112 9.56 -16.34 -14.27
N THR A 113 10.04 -15.28 -13.64
CA THR A 113 9.96 -13.93 -14.20
C THR A 113 10.80 -13.85 -15.49
N PRO A 114 10.21 -13.51 -16.66
CA PRO A 114 10.97 -13.35 -17.89
C PRO A 114 11.99 -12.20 -17.77
N PRO A 115 13.19 -12.28 -18.39
CA PRO A 115 14.19 -11.22 -18.32
C PRO A 115 13.67 -9.84 -18.77
N ALA A 116 12.77 -9.81 -19.75
CA ALA A 116 12.14 -8.58 -20.25
C ALA A 116 11.29 -7.86 -19.19
N GLU A 117 10.80 -8.58 -18.17
CA GLU A 117 9.95 -8.02 -17.12
C GLU A 117 10.73 -7.49 -15.92
N MET A 118 12.03 -7.79 -15.83
CA MET A 118 12.88 -7.30 -14.73
C MET A 118 12.90 -5.77 -14.67
N LYS A 119 13.02 -5.10 -15.83
CA LYS A 119 12.98 -3.62 -15.91
C LYS A 119 11.64 -3.05 -15.44
N ILE A 120 10.54 -3.79 -15.66
CA ILE A 120 9.21 -3.37 -15.19
C ILE A 120 9.14 -3.56 -13.67
N PHE A 121 9.61 -4.71 -13.18
CA PHE A 121 9.64 -5.02 -11.75
C PHE A 121 10.47 -4.01 -10.96
N GLU A 122 11.65 -3.62 -11.44
CA GLU A 122 12.49 -2.56 -10.85
C GLU A 122 11.75 -1.22 -10.75
N LYS A 123 11.09 -0.80 -11.83
CA LYS A 123 10.30 0.44 -11.85
C LYS A 123 9.12 0.39 -10.87
N LEU A 124 8.47 -0.76 -10.75
CA LEU A 124 7.37 -0.96 -9.81
C LEU A 124 7.85 -0.95 -8.35
N ILE A 125 9.02 -1.53 -8.06
CA ILE A 125 9.66 -1.42 -6.75
C ILE A 125 9.98 0.04 -6.45
N ALA A 126 10.60 0.76 -7.39
CA ALA A 126 10.92 2.18 -7.21
C ALA A 126 9.65 3.02 -6.97
N ALA A 127 8.58 2.75 -7.72
CA ALA A 127 7.28 3.40 -7.53
C ALA A 127 6.67 3.10 -6.14
N PHE A 128 6.75 1.84 -5.71
CA PHE A 128 6.27 1.42 -4.39
C PHE A 128 7.04 2.13 -3.26
N VAL A 129 8.37 2.17 -3.35
CA VAL A 129 9.25 2.87 -2.38
C VAL A 129 8.93 4.37 -2.35
N LEU A 130 8.78 5.00 -3.52
CA LEU A 130 8.37 6.41 -3.61
C LEU A 130 7.00 6.65 -2.95
N GLY A 131 6.05 5.73 -3.14
CA GLY A 131 4.78 5.74 -2.42
C GLY A 131 4.99 5.80 -0.91
N GLN A 132 5.84 4.94 -0.35
CA GLN A 132 6.08 4.91 1.10
C GLN A 132 6.72 6.22 1.61
N LEU A 133 7.66 6.79 0.85
CA LEU A 133 8.25 8.08 1.17
C LEU A 133 7.20 9.21 1.17
N LEU A 134 6.25 9.17 0.22
CA LEU A 134 5.13 10.13 0.17
C LEU A 134 4.20 9.97 1.38
N LEU A 135 3.92 8.74 1.83
CA LEU A 135 3.14 8.51 3.05
C LEU A 135 3.83 9.14 4.26
N ILE A 136 5.11 8.84 4.46
CA ILE A 136 5.92 9.37 5.57
C ILE A 136 5.97 10.90 5.53
N GLY A 137 6.26 11.48 4.37
CA GLY A 137 6.28 12.93 4.19
C GLY A 137 4.92 13.57 4.49
N ASN A 138 3.83 13.00 3.97
CA ASN A 138 2.47 13.53 4.18
C ASN A 138 2.07 13.53 5.67
N LEU A 139 2.53 12.54 6.45
CA LEU A 139 2.33 12.47 7.89
C LEU A 139 3.21 13.49 8.65
N ILE A 140 4.51 13.52 8.38
CA ILE A 140 5.46 14.41 9.09
C ILE A 140 5.08 15.87 8.87
N PHE A 141 4.91 16.30 7.62
CA PHE A 141 4.60 17.69 7.32
C PHE A 141 3.19 18.09 7.77
N GLY A 142 2.25 17.15 7.75
CA GLY A 142 0.90 17.43 8.25
C GLY A 142 0.85 17.54 9.78
N LEU A 143 1.65 16.75 10.51
CA LEU A 143 1.87 16.93 11.95
C LEU A 143 2.50 18.28 12.27
N ILE A 144 3.58 18.67 11.57
CA ILE A 144 4.23 19.98 11.75
C ILE A 144 3.24 21.13 11.56
N LYS A 145 2.40 21.05 10.52
CA LYS A 145 1.36 22.06 10.24
C LYS A 145 0.33 22.11 11.38
N LEU A 146 -0.10 20.96 11.90
CA LEU A 146 -1.07 20.88 12.98
C LEU A 146 -0.54 21.51 14.27
N THR A 147 0.69 21.19 14.67
CA THR A 147 1.32 21.74 15.87
C THR A 147 1.48 23.26 15.79
N LYS A 148 1.85 23.80 14.62
CA LYS A 148 1.94 25.25 14.40
C LYS A 148 0.58 25.95 14.55
N ALA A 149 -0.49 25.32 14.06
CA ALA A 149 -1.85 25.85 14.19
C ALA A 149 -2.34 25.88 15.64
N GLN A 150 -2.02 24.85 16.43
CA GLN A 150 -2.39 24.79 17.85
C GLN A 150 -1.71 25.90 18.66
N LYS A 151 -0.39 26.11 18.48
CA LYS A 151 0.35 27.18 19.17
C LYS A 151 -0.21 28.57 18.89
N HIS A 152 -0.66 28.84 17.66
CA HIS A 152 -1.28 30.12 17.33
C HIS A 152 -2.63 30.31 18.04
N SER A 153 -3.41 29.24 18.23
CA SER A 153 -4.71 29.33 18.91
C SER A 153 -4.60 29.55 20.42
N GLU A 154 -3.48 29.22 21.05
CA GLU A 154 -3.23 29.48 22.48
C GLU A 154 -2.70 30.89 22.73
N ALA A 155 -2.15 31.55 21.71
CA ALA A 155 -1.57 32.88 21.80
C ALA A 155 -2.56 34.02 21.51
N VAL A 156 -3.79 33.70 21.09
CA VAL A 156 -4.89 34.64 20.79
C VAL A 156 -5.98 34.46 21.83
#